data_AF-A0A953A095-F1
#
_entry.id   AF-A0A953A095-F1
#
_cell.length_a   1.000
_cell.length_b   1.000
_cell.length_c   1.000
_cell.angle_alpha   90.00
_cell.angle_beta   90.00
_cell.angle_gamma   90.00
#
_symmetry.space_group_name_H-M   'P 1'
#
loop_
_entity.id
_entity.type
_entity.pdbx_description
1 polymer ?
#
loop_
_entity_poly.entity_id
_entity_poly.type
_entity_poly.pdbx_seq_one_letter_code
_entity_poly.pdbx_strand_id
1 'polypeptide(L)'
;MAKQTPITFKPKQVTKRLLSSLPDRAKDVIINRYGLGTNTDRMTLEAIGKKYNITRERVRQIENYSITNIRKSKEYTKEKKTFDELKVVVKGLGAMINEEELLTFLAKDKSTQNHVHFLLVIGEDFKKNKEDEEFKHRWHVDEDVSKKVHEALRKLYNSLSDNDLIPEADMISRFLDNVKDVNEEYKNEEIIKRWLNISKTIDKNPLGEWGKASSPNINAKGMRDYAFLVIRKHGSPIHFREVAKA
;
A
#
# COMPACT_ATOMS: atom_id res chain seq x y z
N MET A 1 24.70 8.20 8.82
CA MET A 1 24.71 8.24 7.34
C MET A 1 23.34 8.71 6.87
N ALA A 2 23.25 9.83 6.13
CA ALA A 2 21.97 10.30 5.61
C ALA A 2 21.41 9.24 4.67
N LYS A 3 20.27 8.61 5.02
CA LYS A 3 19.56 7.70 4.11
C LYS A 3 19.29 8.47 2.82
N GLN A 4 19.87 8.00 1.70
CA GLN A 4 19.55 8.54 0.38
C GLN A 4 18.03 8.53 0.22
N THR A 5 17.47 9.63 -0.25
CA THR A 5 16.04 9.70 -0.55
C THR A 5 15.81 8.78 -1.75
N PRO A 6 14.82 7.87 -1.72
CA PRO A 6 14.63 6.85 -2.77
C PRO A 6 14.26 7.44 -4.14
N ILE A 7 14.00 8.74 -4.18
CA ILE A 7 13.74 9.52 -5.38
C ILE A 7 14.62 10.77 -5.36
N THR A 8 15.10 11.18 -6.54
CA THR A 8 15.99 12.32 -6.75
C THR A 8 15.21 13.63 -6.97
N PHE A 9 13.97 13.54 -7.45
CA PHE A 9 13.11 14.71 -7.67
C PHE A 9 12.39 15.16 -6.40
N LYS A 10 11.90 16.40 -6.41
CA LYS A 10 11.11 16.99 -5.31
C LYS A 10 9.61 16.92 -5.64
N PRO A 11 8.80 16.03 -5.03
CA PRO A 11 7.41 15.82 -5.40
C PRO A 11 6.57 17.10 -5.41
N LYS A 12 6.71 17.96 -4.39
CA LYS A 12 5.96 19.22 -4.27
C LYS A 12 6.19 20.16 -5.47
N GLN A 13 7.42 20.20 -5.98
CA GLN A 13 7.77 21.05 -7.13
C GLN A 13 7.21 20.48 -8.43
N VAL A 14 7.31 19.16 -8.62
CA VAL A 14 6.74 18.45 -9.78
C VAL A 14 5.23 18.67 -9.83
N THR A 15 4.51 18.42 -8.74
CA THR A 15 3.07 18.64 -8.70
C THR A 15 2.69 20.10 -8.94
N LYS A 16 3.48 21.07 -8.44
CA LYS A 16 3.22 22.50 -8.69
C LYS A 16 3.30 22.83 -10.18
N ARG A 17 4.29 22.27 -10.90
CA ARG A 17 4.43 22.43 -12.35
C ARG A 17 3.27 21.77 -13.09
N LEU A 18 2.92 20.54 -12.74
CA LEU A 18 1.80 19.82 -13.38
C LEU A 18 0.46 20.53 -13.17
N LEU A 19 0.20 21.07 -11.98
CA LEU A 19 -1.02 21.82 -11.69
C LEU A 19 -1.10 23.18 -12.41
N SER A 20 -0.01 23.68 -12.99
CA SER A 20 -0.02 24.96 -13.71
C SER A 20 -0.76 24.89 -15.06
N SER A 21 -1.01 23.68 -15.58
CA SER A 21 -1.79 23.49 -16.80
C SER A 21 -3.31 23.53 -16.57
N LEU A 22 -3.75 23.70 -15.33
CA LEU A 22 -5.17 23.70 -14.97
C LEU A 22 -5.70 25.11 -14.71
N PRO A 23 -6.97 25.41 -15.08
CA PRO A 23 -7.66 26.61 -14.61
C PRO A 23 -7.74 26.66 -13.08
N ASP A 24 -7.73 27.86 -12.50
CA ASP A 24 -7.63 28.06 -11.04
C ASP A 24 -8.66 27.27 -10.23
N ARG A 25 -9.92 27.24 -10.67
CA ARG A 25 -10.98 26.48 -10.00
C ARG A 25 -10.71 24.98 -10.01
N ALA A 26 -10.27 24.42 -11.13
CA ALA A 26 -9.97 23.00 -11.27
C ALA A 26 -8.73 22.63 -10.44
N LYS A 27 -7.72 23.49 -10.47
CA LYS A 27 -6.52 23.38 -9.63
C LYS A 27 -6.85 23.37 -8.15
N ASP A 28 -7.69 24.28 -7.66
CA ASP A 28 -8.09 24.33 -6.24
C ASP A 28 -8.89 23.07 -5.85
N VAL A 29 -9.79 22.57 -6.70
CA VAL A 29 -10.46 21.28 -6.48
C VAL A 29 -9.45 20.13 -6.32
N ILE A 30 -8.44 20.05 -7.18
CA ILE A 30 -7.39 19.01 -7.09
C ILE A 30 -6.53 19.18 -5.83
N ILE A 31 -6.14 20.42 -5.49
CA ILE A 31 -5.37 20.71 -4.28
C ILE A 31 -6.12 20.22 -3.04
N ASN A 32 -7.41 20.54 -2.92
CA ASN A 32 -8.25 20.12 -1.79
C ASN A 32 -8.50 18.60 -1.80
N ARG A 33 -8.72 18.00 -2.98
CA ARG A 33 -8.99 16.55 -3.11
C ARG A 33 -7.81 15.69 -2.66
N TYR A 34 -6.60 16.11 -2.98
CA TYR A 34 -5.38 15.35 -2.75
C TYR A 34 -4.54 15.88 -1.58
N GLY A 35 -4.94 16.97 -0.92
CA GLY A 35 -4.22 17.56 0.22
C GLY A 35 -2.83 18.08 -0.17
N LEU A 36 -2.76 18.79 -1.31
CA LEU A 36 -1.51 19.28 -1.93
C LEU A 36 -1.14 20.72 -1.53
N GLY A 37 -1.97 21.33 -0.68
CA GLY A 37 -1.82 22.72 -0.23
C GLY A 37 -1.06 22.82 1.08
N THR A 38 -1.29 23.92 1.80
CA THR A 38 -0.84 24.07 3.19
C THR A 38 -1.54 23.09 4.12
N ASN A 39 -2.83 22.84 3.88
CA ASN A 39 -3.56 21.77 4.54
C ASN A 39 -3.28 20.42 3.84
N THR A 40 -2.85 19.43 4.62
CA THR A 40 -2.56 18.06 4.17
C THR A 40 -3.76 17.14 4.19
N ASP A 41 -4.90 17.59 4.70
CA ASP A 41 -6.11 16.78 4.75
C ASP A 41 -6.72 16.64 3.36
N ARG A 42 -6.96 15.39 2.96
CA ARG A 42 -7.64 15.08 1.70
C ARG A 42 -9.13 15.25 1.88
N MET A 43 -9.76 16.11 1.09
CA MET A 43 -11.21 16.28 1.14
C MET A 43 -11.92 15.20 0.30
N THR A 44 -13.10 14.80 0.75
CA THR A 44 -14.02 13.95 -0.03
C THR A 44 -14.69 14.76 -1.14
N LEU A 45 -15.17 14.08 -2.18
CA LEU A 45 -15.94 14.72 -3.25
C LEU A 45 -17.17 15.48 -2.72
N GLU A 46 -17.80 14.97 -1.66
CA GLU A 46 -18.94 15.62 -1.02
C GLU A 46 -18.54 16.90 -0.27
N ALA A 47 -17.46 16.85 0.51
CA ALA A 47 -16.95 18.02 1.24
C ALA A 47 -16.54 19.15 0.28
N ILE A 48 -15.89 18.80 -0.83
CA ILE A 48 -15.58 19.75 -1.90
C ILE A 48 -16.86 20.28 -2.55
N GLY A 49 -17.84 19.41 -2.81
CA GLY A 49 -19.13 19.80 -3.38
C GLY A 49 -19.83 20.86 -2.54
N LYS A 50 -19.87 20.66 -1.22
CA LYS A 50 -20.39 21.64 -0.25
C LYS A 50 -19.63 22.98 -0.33
N LYS A 51 -18.29 22.94 -0.36
CA LYS A 51 -17.44 24.15 -0.44
C LYS A 51 -17.71 25.03 -1.67
N TYR A 52 -17.97 24.43 -2.84
CA TYR A 52 -18.22 25.16 -4.08
C TYR A 52 -19.70 25.24 -4.47
N ASN A 53 -20.61 24.81 -3.60
CA ASN A 53 -22.04 24.70 -3.87
C ASN A 53 -22.36 23.95 -5.19
N ILE A 54 -21.75 22.77 -5.37
CA ILE A 54 -21.96 21.88 -6.51
C ILE A 54 -22.16 20.44 -6.06
N THR A 55 -22.76 19.61 -6.91
CA THR A 55 -22.98 18.21 -6.61
C THR A 55 -21.67 17.43 -6.53
N ARG A 56 -21.66 16.35 -5.74
CA ARG A 56 -20.55 15.37 -5.67
C ARG A 56 -20.13 14.90 -7.07
N GLU A 57 -21.10 14.64 -7.94
CA GLU A 57 -20.85 14.18 -9.31
C GLU A 57 -20.15 15.26 -10.15
N ARG A 58 -20.52 16.53 -9.98
CA ARG A 58 -19.81 17.63 -10.65
C ARG A 58 -18.35 17.73 -10.22
N VAL A 59 -18.06 17.51 -8.93
CA VAL A 59 -16.67 17.45 -8.45
C VAL A 59 -15.91 16.28 -9.09
N ARG A 60 -16.51 15.10 -9.18
CA ARG A 60 -15.92 13.92 -9.85
C ARG A 60 -15.59 14.21 -11.31
N GLN A 61 -16.47 14.89 -12.02
CA GLN A 61 -16.23 15.31 -13.41
C GLN A 61 -15.05 16.27 -13.51
N ILE A 62 -14.96 17.26 -12.62
CA ILE A 62 -13.84 18.21 -12.58
C ILE A 62 -12.52 17.48 -12.28
N GLU A 63 -12.52 16.53 -11.34
CA GLU A 63 -11.35 15.71 -11.01
C GLU A 63 -10.85 14.93 -12.24
N ASN A 64 -11.73 14.16 -12.89
CA ASN A 64 -11.38 13.36 -14.06
C ASN A 64 -10.90 14.21 -15.24
N TYR A 65 -11.58 15.34 -15.49
CA TYR A 65 -11.19 16.28 -16.54
C TYR A 65 -9.82 16.89 -16.26
N SER A 66 -9.54 17.23 -15.00
CA SER A 66 -8.24 17.79 -14.59
C SER A 66 -7.11 16.79 -14.77
N ILE A 67 -7.30 15.53 -14.34
CA ILE A 67 -6.29 14.47 -14.53
C ILE A 67 -6.02 14.26 -16.03
N THR A 68 -7.08 14.21 -16.85
CA THR A 68 -6.96 14.07 -18.31
C THR A 68 -6.20 15.23 -18.94
N ASN A 69 -6.49 16.46 -18.52
CA ASN A 69 -5.80 17.66 -19.03
C ASN A 69 -4.33 17.71 -18.60
N ILE A 70 -4.01 17.31 -17.38
CA ILE A 70 -2.61 17.18 -16.93
C ILE A 70 -1.88 16.20 -17.83
N ARG A 71 -2.42 14.99 -18.05
CA ARG A 71 -1.75 13.96 -18.89
C ARG A 71 -1.48 14.42 -20.32
N LYS A 72 -2.34 15.30 -20.88
CA LYS A 72 -2.20 15.86 -22.23
C LYS A 72 -1.30 17.11 -22.29
N SER A 73 -0.83 17.61 -21.16
CA SER A 73 -0.08 18.88 -21.11
C SER A 73 1.39 18.70 -21.49
N LYS A 74 2.02 19.81 -21.90
CA LYS A 74 3.46 19.85 -22.15
C LYS A 74 4.25 19.63 -20.86
N GLU A 75 3.70 20.05 -19.72
CA GLU A 75 4.27 19.89 -18.39
C GLU A 75 4.39 18.41 -18.04
N TYR A 76 3.37 17.59 -18.32
CA TYR A 76 3.43 16.15 -18.08
C TYR A 76 4.50 15.47 -18.93
N THR A 77 4.59 15.84 -20.21
CA THR A 77 5.64 15.30 -21.11
C THR A 77 7.05 15.64 -20.61
N LYS A 78 7.25 16.84 -20.07
CA LYS A 78 8.54 17.26 -19.48
C LYS A 78 8.90 16.48 -18.22
N GLU A 79 7.90 15.97 -17.48
CA GLU A 79 8.08 15.18 -16.27
C GLU A 79 8.22 13.67 -16.53
N LYS A 80 8.38 13.24 -17.79
CA LYS A 80 8.55 11.81 -18.14
C LYS A 80 9.63 11.12 -17.30
N LYS A 81 10.79 11.76 -17.13
CA LYS A 81 11.89 11.22 -16.31
C LYS A 81 11.48 10.97 -14.85
N THR A 82 10.62 11.84 -14.29
CA THR A 82 10.08 11.72 -12.94
C THR A 82 9.20 10.48 -12.80
N PHE A 83 8.33 10.23 -13.79
CA PHE A 83 7.48 9.03 -13.80
C PHE A 83 8.28 7.75 -14.06
N ASP A 84 9.27 7.80 -14.97
CA ASP A 84 10.17 6.68 -15.25
C ASP A 84 10.95 6.28 -13.99
N GLU A 85 11.49 7.25 -13.25
CA GLU A 85 12.18 7.01 -11.98
C GLU A 85 11.24 6.39 -10.94
N LEU A 86 10.04 6.94 -10.76
CA LEU A 86 9.06 6.40 -9.82
C LEU A 86 8.63 4.97 -10.20
N LYS A 87 8.52 4.68 -11.50
CA LYS A 87 8.23 3.34 -12.03
C LYS A 87 9.37 2.37 -11.71
N VAL A 88 10.63 2.79 -11.91
CA VAL A 88 11.81 1.99 -11.54
C VAL A 88 11.82 1.69 -10.05
N VAL A 89 11.48 2.65 -9.20
CA VAL A 89 11.35 2.42 -7.74
C VAL A 89 10.29 1.36 -7.46
N VAL A 90 9.06 1.50 -7.98
CA VAL A 90 8.00 0.51 -7.73
C VAL A 90 8.39 -0.87 -8.29
N LYS A 91 9.05 -0.92 -9.45
CA LYS A 91 9.58 -2.18 -10.00
C LYS A 91 10.59 -2.82 -9.05
N GLY A 92 11.58 -2.06 -8.58
CA GLY A 92 12.59 -2.53 -7.62
C GLY A 92 12.03 -2.97 -6.26
N LEU A 93 10.83 -2.51 -5.90
CA LEU A 93 10.12 -2.93 -4.69
C LEU A 93 9.25 -4.19 -4.89
N GLY A 94 9.30 -4.82 -6.07
CA GLY A 94 8.54 -6.05 -6.39
C GLY A 94 7.39 -5.85 -7.36
N ALA A 95 7.39 -4.76 -8.13
CA ALA A 95 6.38 -4.38 -9.14
C ALA A 95 4.92 -4.22 -8.63
N MET A 96 4.61 -4.68 -7.43
CA MET A 96 3.38 -4.47 -6.69
C MET A 96 3.71 -4.24 -5.21
N ILE A 97 3.05 -3.26 -4.60
CA ILE A 97 3.29 -2.86 -3.21
C ILE A 97 2.05 -2.24 -2.57
N ASN A 98 1.91 -2.41 -1.26
CA ASN A 98 0.91 -1.72 -0.44
C ASN A 98 1.07 -0.18 -0.52
N GLU A 99 -0.04 0.57 -0.58
CA GLU A 99 -0.01 2.04 -0.70
C GLU A 99 0.65 2.73 0.49
N GLU A 100 0.32 2.33 1.72
CA GLU A 100 0.87 2.93 2.94
C GLU A 100 2.38 2.69 3.05
N GLU A 101 2.81 1.46 2.77
CA GLU A 101 4.23 1.10 2.74
C GLU A 101 4.99 1.90 1.67
N LEU A 102 4.46 1.95 0.44
CA LEU A 102 5.08 2.71 -0.65
C LEU A 102 5.21 4.20 -0.31
N LEU A 103 4.16 4.82 0.22
CA LEU A 103 4.18 6.23 0.59
C LEU A 103 5.16 6.50 1.72
N THR A 104 5.23 5.62 2.73
CA THR A 104 6.15 5.72 3.86
C THR A 104 7.60 5.53 3.44
N PHE A 105 7.84 4.61 2.49
CA PHE A 105 9.15 4.40 1.88
C PHE A 105 9.61 5.66 1.14
N LEU A 106 8.74 6.26 0.33
CA LEU A 106 9.07 7.41 -0.53
C LEU A 106 9.16 8.74 0.25
N ALA A 107 8.40 8.90 1.33
CA ALA A 107 8.34 10.16 2.08
C ALA A 107 7.93 9.98 3.54
N LYS A 108 8.55 10.78 4.42
CA LYS A 108 8.27 10.77 5.87
C LYS A 108 7.09 11.64 6.27
N ASP A 109 6.91 12.80 5.63
CA ASP A 109 5.85 13.75 5.98
C ASP A 109 4.61 13.56 5.13
N LYS A 110 3.43 13.72 5.76
CA LYS A 110 2.13 13.53 5.11
C LYS A 110 1.94 14.41 3.87
N SER A 111 2.45 15.65 3.91
CA SER A 111 2.39 16.56 2.77
C SER A 111 3.12 15.95 1.57
N THR A 112 4.39 15.56 1.70
CA THR A 112 5.13 14.94 0.59
C THR A 112 4.50 13.61 0.14
N GLN A 113 3.99 12.78 1.07
CA GLN A 113 3.24 11.57 0.72
C GLN A 113 2.01 11.85 -0.14
N ASN A 114 1.27 12.93 0.13
CA ASN A 114 0.13 13.35 -0.70
C ASN A 114 0.55 13.71 -2.12
N HIS A 115 1.67 14.42 -2.26
CA HIS A 115 2.22 14.75 -3.58
C HIS A 115 2.64 13.50 -4.34
N VAL A 116 3.33 12.55 -3.69
CA VAL A 116 3.68 11.25 -4.28
C VAL A 116 2.43 10.48 -4.68
N HIS A 117 1.41 10.41 -3.81
CA HIS A 117 0.14 9.77 -4.12
C HIS A 117 -0.52 10.37 -5.36
N PHE A 118 -0.52 11.70 -5.48
CA PHE A 118 -1.05 12.37 -6.67
C PHE A 118 -0.25 12.03 -7.94
N LEU A 119 1.09 11.95 -7.85
CA LEU A 119 1.93 11.50 -8.97
C LEU A 119 1.59 10.06 -9.42
N LEU A 120 1.34 9.15 -8.48
CA LEU A 120 0.89 7.79 -8.80
C LEU A 120 -0.48 7.79 -9.51
N VAL A 121 -1.41 8.65 -9.09
CA VAL A 121 -2.74 8.75 -9.72
C VAL A 121 -2.68 9.27 -11.16
N ILE A 122 -1.81 10.24 -11.44
CA ILE A 122 -1.71 10.82 -12.78
C ILE A 122 -0.77 10.04 -13.71
N GLY A 123 0.20 9.31 -13.18
CA GLY A 123 1.12 8.49 -13.98
C GLY A 123 0.39 7.32 -14.63
N GLU A 124 0.57 7.11 -15.94
CA GLU A 124 -0.21 6.10 -16.67
C GLU A 124 0.26 4.66 -16.43
N ASP A 125 1.53 4.50 -16.04
CA ASP A 125 2.15 3.21 -15.70
C ASP A 125 1.67 2.64 -14.36
N PHE A 126 1.09 3.45 -13.47
CA PHE A 126 0.68 3.02 -12.14
C PHE A 126 -0.80 2.65 -12.14
N LYS A 127 -1.09 1.41 -11.77
CA LYS A 127 -2.44 0.91 -11.61
C LYS A 127 -2.75 0.73 -10.13
N LYS A 128 -3.89 1.27 -9.69
CA LYS A 128 -4.36 1.16 -8.31
C LYS A 128 -5.42 0.07 -8.22
N ASN A 129 -5.21 -0.89 -7.32
CA ASN A 129 -6.31 -1.70 -6.80
C ASN A 129 -6.77 -1.10 -5.47
N LYS A 130 -8.07 -0.87 -5.36
CA LYS A 130 -8.65 -0.44 -4.09
C LYS A 130 -8.61 -1.60 -3.09
N GLU A 131 -8.60 -1.26 -1.81
CA GLU A 131 -8.79 -2.25 -0.76
C GLU A 131 -10.10 -2.99 -0.99
N ASP A 132 -10.05 -4.29 -0.75
CA ASP A 132 -11.15 -5.22 -0.84
C ASP A 132 -11.14 -6.14 0.40
N GLU A 133 -11.96 -7.18 0.41
CA GLU A 133 -12.04 -8.12 1.54
C GLU A 133 -10.71 -8.90 1.75
N GLU A 134 -9.98 -9.17 0.66
CA GLU A 134 -8.80 -10.04 0.67
C GLU A 134 -7.48 -9.25 0.81
N PHE A 135 -7.43 -8.04 0.26
CA PHE A 135 -6.19 -7.30 0.05
C PHE A 135 -6.33 -5.83 0.41
N LYS A 136 -5.24 -5.28 0.96
CA LYS A 136 -5.09 -3.85 1.25
C LYS A 136 -5.01 -3.03 -0.04
N HIS A 137 -5.13 -1.70 0.10
CA HIS A 137 -4.82 -0.75 -0.98
C HIS A 137 -3.39 -0.99 -1.52
N ARG A 138 -3.27 -1.09 -2.84
CA ARG A 138 -2.00 -1.45 -3.49
C ARG A 138 -1.87 -0.80 -4.86
N TRP A 139 -0.62 -0.59 -5.25
CA TRP A 139 -0.22 -0.10 -6.55
C TRP A 139 0.62 -1.16 -7.25
N HIS A 140 0.47 -1.28 -8.57
CA HIS A 140 1.36 -2.10 -9.38
C HIS A 140 1.72 -1.39 -10.70
N VAL A 141 2.87 -1.77 -11.26
CA VAL A 141 3.35 -1.33 -12.59
C VAL A 141 3.42 -2.47 -13.59
N ASP A 142 3.08 -3.68 -13.16
CA ASP A 142 3.05 -4.90 -13.96
C ASP A 142 1.75 -5.66 -13.63
N GLU A 143 0.89 -5.86 -14.63
CA GLU A 143 -0.41 -6.54 -14.47
C GLU A 143 -0.25 -8.06 -14.31
N ASP A 144 0.73 -8.66 -14.98
CA ASP A 144 0.97 -10.12 -14.91
C ASP A 144 1.50 -10.50 -13.53
N VAL A 145 2.50 -9.75 -13.04
CA VAL A 145 3.02 -9.94 -11.67
C VAL A 145 1.91 -9.74 -10.63
N SER A 146 1.09 -8.69 -10.79
CA SER A 146 -0.04 -8.40 -9.90
C SER A 146 -0.99 -9.60 -9.79
N LYS A 147 -1.44 -10.14 -10.93
CA LYS A 147 -2.33 -11.31 -10.99
C LYS A 147 -1.70 -12.55 -10.35
N LYS A 148 -0.46 -12.88 -10.72
CA LYS A 148 0.26 -14.03 -10.17
C LYS A 148 0.41 -13.95 -8.66
N VAL A 149 0.72 -12.78 -8.13
CA VAL A 149 0.84 -12.58 -6.67
C VAL A 149 -0.51 -12.71 -5.97
N HIS A 150 -1.61 -12.16 -6.51
CA HIS A 150 -2.95 -12.37 -5.91
C HIS A 150 -3.37 -13.84 -5.93
N GLU A 151 -3.16 -14.53 -7.05
CA GLU A 151 -3.44 -15.97 -7.17
C GLU A 151 -2.60 -16.79 -6.19
N ALA A 152 -1.31 -16.48 -6.06
CA ALA A 152 -0.42 -17.14 -5.13
C ALA A 152 -0.84 -16.93 -3.66
N LEU A 153 -1.26 -15.71 -3.29
CA LEU A 153 -1.76 -15.42 -1.94
C LEU A 153 -3.06 -16.18 -1.64
N ARG A 154 -3.96 -16.29 -2.61
CA ARG A 154 -5.18 -17.10 -2.47
C ARG A 154 -4.89 -18.60 -2.33
N LYS A 155 -3.99 -19.14 -3.15
CA LYS A 155 -3.54 -20.54 -3.05
C LYS A 155 -2.89 -20.81 -1.69
N LEU A 156 -2.02 -19.90 -1.24
CA LEU A 156 -1.39 -19.99 0.07
C LEU A 156 -2.46 -20.01 1.17
N TYR A 157 -3.39 -19.05 1.19
CA TYR A 157 -4.48 -19.01 2.17
C TYR A 157 -5.30 -20.31 2.21
N ASN A 158 -5.65 -20.85 1.03
CA ASN A 158 -6.42 -22.10 0.92
C ASN A 158 -5.65 -23.33 1.41
N SER A 159 -4.31 -23.29 1.40
CA SER A 159 -3.46 -24.35 1.94
C SER A 159 -3.32 -24.31 3.47
N LEU A 160 -3.74 -23.22 4.12
CA LEU A 160 -3.63 -23.05 5.57
C LEU A 160 -4.81 -23.70 6.30
N SER A 161 -4.50 -24.34 7.42
CA SER A 161 -5.48 -24.76 8.42
C SER A 161 -5.77 -23.63 9.41
N ASP A 162 -6.92 -23.64 10.07
CA ASP A 162 -7.32 -22.57 11.02
C ASP A 162 -6.42 -22.47 12.27
N ASN A 163 -5.69 -23.54 12.58
CA ASN A 163 -4.80 -23.64 13.73
C ASN A 163 -3.30 -23.54 13.37
N ASP A 164 -2.97 -23.29 12.10
CA ASP A 164 -1.59 -23.20 11.65
C ASP A 164 -0.85 -22.03 12.31
N LEU A 165 0.35 -22.32 12.80
CA LEU A 165 1.33 -21.37 13.31
C LEU A 165 2.65 -21.67 12.63
N ILE A 166 2.94 -20.94 11.55
CA ILE A 166 4.04 -21.24 10.64
C ILE A 166 5.16 -20.21 10.87
N PRO A 167 6.40 -20.61 11.16
CA PRO A 167 7.53 -19.69 11.23
C PRO A 167 7.68 -18.86 9.94
N GLU A 168 8.12 -17.60 10.05
CA GLU A 168 8.24 -16.69 8.89
C GLU A 168 9.07 -17.29 7.74
N ALA A 169 10.18 -17.98 8.02
CA ALA A 169 11.00 -18.64 7.01
C ALA A 169 10.25 -19.74 6.24
N ASP A 170 9.43 -20.51 6.93
CA ASP A 170 8.62 -21.57 6.33
C ASP A 170 7.47 -20.98 5.51
N MET A 171 6.85 -19.90 6.01
CA MET A 171 5.80 -19.18 5.29
C MET A 171 6.32 -18.58 3.99
N ILE A 172 7.51 -17.96 4.04
CA ILE A 172 8.21 -17.44 2.86
C ILE A 172 8.48 -18.55 1.85
N SER A 173 8.98 -19.70 2.31
CA SER A 173 9.25 -20.86 1.45
C SER A 173 7.97 -21.38 0.78
N ARG A 174 6.88 -21.55 1.55
CA ARG A 174 5.57 -21.95 1.02
C ARG A 174 5.04 -20.94 0.00
N PHE A 175 5.21 -19.65 0.25
CA PHE A 175 4.74 -18.63 -0.67
C PHE A 175 5.57 -18.57 -1.96
N LEU A 176 6.90 -18.70 -1.85
CA LEU A 176 7.82 -18.83 -2.99
C LEU A 176 7.41 -19.98 -3.92
N ASP A 177 6.96 -21.10 -3.35
CA ASP A 177 6.45 -22.23 -4.13
C ASP A 177 5.20 -21.90 -4.96
N ASN A 178 4.42 -20.90 -4.54
CA ASN A 178 3.23 -20.43 -5.25
C ASN A 178 3.52 -19.34 -6.30
N VAL A 179 4.72 -18.74 -6.30
CA VAL A 179 5.13 -17.68 -7.25
C VAL A 179 6.27 -18.13 -8.17
N LYS A 180 6.39 -19.42 -8.47
CA LYS A 180 7.46 -19.97 -9.33
C LYS A 180 7.53 -19.32 -10.71
N ASP A 181 6.39 -18.92 -11.26
CA ASP A 181 6.28 -18.33 -12.60
C ASP A 181 6.50 -16.81 -12.63
N VAL A 182 6.88 -16.21 -11.50
CA VAL A 182 7.30 -14.81 -11.42
C VAL A 182 8.81 -14.71 -11.67
N ASN A 183 9.27 -13.59 -12.26
CA ASN A 183 10.68 -13.36 -12.54
C ASN A 183 11.55 -13.51 -11.28
N GLU A 184 12.67 -14.21 -11.40
CA GLU A 184 13.67 -14.44 -10.34
C GLU A 184 14.16 -13.13 -9.70
N GLU A 185 14.18 -12.02 -10.46
CA GLU A 185 14.57 -10.69 -9.95
C GLU A 185 13.73 -10.24 -8.73
N TYR A 186 12.51 -10.78 -8.59
CA TYR A 186 11.60 -10.44 -7.50
C TYR A 186 11.59 -11.46 -6.35
N LYS A 187 12.28 -12.61 -6.48
CA LYS A 187 12.26 -13.69 -5.48
C LYS A 187 13.27 -13.48 -4.36
N ASN A 188 13.40 -12.25 -3.86
CA ASN A 188 14.18 -11.95 -2.66
C ASN A 188 13.28 -11.81 -1.43
N GLU A 189 13.84 -12.10 -0.26
CA GLU A 189 13.10 -12.21 1.00
C GLU A 189 12.29 -10.95 1.33
N GLU A 190 12.82 -9.75 1.06
CA GLU A 190 12.15 -8.49 1.36
C GLU A 190 10.90 -8.30 0.50
N ILE A 191 10.98 -8.58 -0.81
CA ILE A 191 9.83 -8.49 -1.73
C ILE A 191 8.76 -9.52 -1.36
N ILE A 192 9.16 -10.75 -1.02
CA ILE A 192 8.22 -11.80 -0.63
C ILE A 192 7.45 -11.39 0.64
N LYS A 193 8.14 -10.82 1.64
CA LYS A 193 7.50 -10.25 2.84
C LYS A 193 6.53 -9.12 2.50
N ARG A 194 6.90 -8.22 1.57
CA ARG A 194 6.00 -7.15 1.11
C ARG A 194 4.73 -7.71 0.49
N TRP A 195 4.85 -8.69 -0.39
CA TRP A 195 3.70 -9.32 -1.02
C TRP A 195 2.80 -10.05 -0.03
N LEU A 196 3.36 -10.77 0.95
CA LEU A 196 2.57 -11.37 2.04
C LEU A 196 1.77 -10.31 2.81
N ASN A 197 2.40 -9.17 3.14
CA ASN A 197 1.77 -8.08 3.88
C ASN A 197 0.64 -7.35 3.12
N ILE A 198 0.46 -7.60 1.82
CA ILE A 198 -0.67 -7.08 1.05
C ILE A 198 -1.97 -7.80 1.45
N SER A 199 -1.89 -9.06 1.88
CA SER A 199 -3.05 -9.83 2.33
C SER A 199 -3.66 -9.24 3.61
N LYS A 200 -4.99 -9.36 3.70
CA LYS A 200 -5.79 -9.14 4.92
C LYS A 200 -6.21 -10.46 5.57
N THR A 201 -6.07 -11.57 4.87
CA THR A 201 -6.54 -12.90 5.29
C THR A 201 -5.43 -13.79 5.84
N ILE A 202 -4.16 -13.44 5.55
CA ILE A 202 -2.96 -14.06 6.10
C ILE A 202 -2.21 -12.99 6.86
N ASP A 203 -1.84 -13.26 8.11
CA ASP A 203 -1.13 -12.30 8.95
C ASP A 203 -0.16 -13.03 9.90
N LYS A 204 0.70 -12.27 10.57
CA LYS A 204 1.62 -12.75 11.59
C LYS A 204 1.24 -12.30 12.99
N ASN A 205 1.41 -13.20 13.94
CA ASN A 205 1.28 -12.87 15.35
C ASN A 205 2.52 -12.10 15.87
N PRO A 206 2.48 -11.58 17.11
CA PRO A 206 3.62 -10.89 17.71
C PRO A 206 4.90 -11.73 17.88
N LEU A 207 4.80 -13.07 17.83
CA LEU A 207 5.95 -13.98 17.89
C LEU A 207 6.57 -14.26 16.50
N GLY A 208 6.03 -13.66 15.44
CA GLY A 208 6.49 -13.84 14.06
C GLY A 208 5.98 -15.12 13.38
N GLU A 209 4.98 -15.79 13.96
CA GLU A 209 4.33 -16.96 13.37
C GLU A 209 3.15 -16.50 12.52
N TRP A 210 3.03 -17.09 11.34
CA TRP A 210 2.04 -16.74 10.33
C TRP A 210 0.92 -17.77 10.27
N GLY A 211 -0.27 -17.31 9.89
CA GLY A 211 -1.45 -18.14 9.70
C GLY A 211 -2.62 -17.34 9.16
N LYS A 212 -3.83 -17.90 9.24
CA LYS A 212 -5.06 -17.16 8.88
C LYS A 212 -5.28 -16.02 9.87
N ALA A 213 -5.51 -14.82 9.37
CA ALA A 213 -5.75 -13.61 10.17
C ALA A 213 -6.98 -13.72 11.08
N SER A 214 -7.94 -14.59 10.74
CA SER A 214 -9.11 -14.90 11.57
C SER A 214 -8.81 -15.81 12.77
N SER A 215 -7.67 -16.49 12.78
CA SER A 215 -7.31 -17.43 13.83
C SER A 215 -7.04 -16.72 15.17
N PRO A 216 -7.57 -17.21 16.31
CA PRO A 216 -7.32 -16.64 17.63
C PRO A 216 -5.83 -16.52 17.99
N ASN A 217 -5.00 -17.44 17.48
CA ASN A 217 -3.57 -17.45 17.76
C ASN A 217 -2.78 -16.45 16.88
N ILE A 218 -3.39 -15.95 15.81
CA ILE A 218 -2.82 -14.95 14.91
C ILE A 218 -3.30 -13.55 15.30
N ASN A 219 -4.60 -13.39 15.57
CA ASN A 219 -5.21 -12.11 15.95
C ASN A 219 -5.03 -11.73 17.42
N ALA A 220 -4.12 -12.39 18.14
CA ALA A 220 -3.78 -12.12 19.52
C ALA A 220 -3.33 -10.66 19.71
N LYS A 221 -4.21 -9.83 20.31
CA LYS A 221 -4.03 -8.38 20.44
C LYS A 221 -3.76 -7.93 21.88
N GLY A 222 -4.09 -8.76 22.87
CA GLY A 222 -3.90 -8.45 24.29
C GLY A 222 -2.63 -9.03 24.90
N MET A 223 -2.17 -8.43 26.01
CA MET A 223 -1.05 -8.95 26.80
C MET A 223 -1.33 -10.37 27.34
N ARG A 224 -2.61 -10.69 27.62
CA ARG A 224 -3.05 -12.04 28.02
C ARG A 224 -2.90 -13.05 26.90
N ASP A 225 -3.34 -12.69 25.68
CA ASP A 225 -3.22 -13.55 24.50
C ASP A 225 -1.73 -13.79 24.17
N TYR A 226 -0.91 -12.74 24.32
CA TYR A 226 0.54 -12.85 24.17
C TYR A 226 1.16 -13.77 25.22
N ALA A 227 0.80 -13.63 26.50
CA ALA A 227 1.26 -14.52 27.56
C ALA A 227 0.86 -15.97 27.27
N PHE A 228 -0.36 -16.21 26.79
CA PHE A 228 -0.82 -17.53 26.36
C PHE A 228 0.03 -18.11 25.22
N LEU A 229 0.34 -17.33 24.19
CA LEU A 229 1.20 -17.76 23.08
C LEU A 229 2.63 -18.10 23.56
N VAL A 230 3.20 -17.28 24.45
CA VAL A 230 4.54 -17.52 25.01
C VAL A 230 4.57 -18.80 25.86
N ILE A 231 3.57 -19.00 26.74
CA ILE A 231 3.46 -20.21 27.56
C ILE A 231 3.34 -21.46 26.69
N ARG A 232 2.52 -21.41 25.64
CA ARG A 232 2.36 -22.49 24.66
C ARG A 232 3.68 -22.82 23.96
N LYS A 233 4.44 -21.80 23.53
CA LYS A 233 5.73 -21.96 22.83
C LYS A 233 6.81 -22.62 23.70
N HIS A 234 6.77 -22.36 25.01
CA HIS A 234 7.73 -22.92 25.97
C HIS A 234 7.30 -24.24 26.63
N GLY A 235 6.12 -24.76 26.31
CA GLY A 235 5.72 -26.13 26.65
C GLY A 235 5.31 -26.40 28.10
N SER A 236 5.05 -25.36 28.92
CA SER A 236 4.60 -25.56 30.30
C SER A 236 3.07 -25.57 30.38
N PRO A 237 2.42 -26.68 30.78
CA PRO A 237 0.97 -26.71 30.97
C PRO A 237 0.62 -25.98 32.26
N ILE A 238 0.27 -24.70 32.16
CA ILE A 238 -0.32 -23.97 33.29
C ILE A 238 -1.82 -23.87 33.03
N HIS A 239 -2.60 -24.55 33.87
CA HIS A 239 -4.04 -24.45 33.86
C HIS A 239 -4.47 -22.98 34.02
N PHE A 240 -5.33 -22.55 33.10
CA PHE A 240 -5.86 -21.19 32.88
C PHE A 240 -6.38 -20.43 34.12
N ARG A 241 -6.48 -21.09 35.29
CA ARG A 241 -7.01 -20.51 36.54
C ARG A 241 -6.05 -19.60 37.30
N GLU A 242 -4.74 -19.63 37.03
CA GLU A 242 -3.77 -18.87 37.83
C GLU A 242 -3.39 -17.50 37.23
N VAL A 243 -3.46 -17.33 35.91
CA VAL A 243 -3.01 -16.08 35.24
C VAL A 243 -4.06 -14.96 35.29
N ALA A 244 -5.31 -15.27 35.62
CA ALA A 244 -6.41 -14.28 35.66
C ALA A 244 -6.53 -13.50 37.00
N LYS A 245 -5.66 -13.76 37.98
CA LYS A 245 -5.73 -13.16 39.33
C LYS A 245 -4.54 -12.30 39.75
N ALA A 246 -3.61 -12.00 38.84
CA ALA A 246 -2.50 -11.06 39.07
C ALA A 246 -2.75 -9.73 38.36
#